data_AF-A0A814L0F3-F1
#
_entry.id   AF-A0A814L0F3-F1
#
_cell.length_a   1.000
_cell.length_b   1.000
_cell.length_c   1.000
_cell.angle_alpha   90.00
_cell.angle_beta   90.00
_cell.angle_gamma   90.00
#
_symmetry.space_group_name_H-M   'P 1'
#
loop_
_entity.id
_entity.type
_entity.pdbx_description
1 polymer ?
#
loop_
_entity_poly.entity_id
_entity_poly.type
_entity_poly.pdbx_seq_one_letter_code
_entity_poly.pdbx_strand_id
1 'polypeptide(L)'
;MLLQKSVITIISDNGSDWGTDYMANIYNLGRFREEQKLDAFIWINYAQGHSRFNPIERMFSRLTDLLQGVIIDLDSSFKETSQQLNMILIDLCKY
;
A
#
# COMPACT_ATOMS: atom_id res chain seq x y z
N MET A 1 3.27 -33.38 -9.70
CA MET A 1 3.31 -31.95 -10.11
C MET A 1 2.70 -31.16 -8.96
N LEU A 2 3.48 -30.36 -8.23
CA LEU A 2 2.93 -29.46 -7.21
C LEU A 2 2.35 -28.25 -7.94
N LEU A 3 1.04 -28.03 -7.83
CA LEU A 3 0.39 -26.81 -8.31
C LEU A 3 0.91 -25.64 -7.48
N GLN A 4 1.75 -24.79 -8.08
CA GLN A 4 2.19 -23.56 -7.45
C GLN A 4 0.99 -22.62 -7.36
N LYS A 5 0.52 -22.35 -6.14
CA LYS A 5 -0.58 -21.45 -5.88
C LYS A 5 -0.08 -20.00 -5.76
N SER A 6 -0.75 -19.07 -6.43
CA SER A 6 -0.46 -17.63 -6.36
C SER A 6 -1.46 -16.94 -5.43
N VAL A 7 -0.99 -16.51 -4.26
CA VAL A 7 -1.83 -15.90 -3.24
C VAL A 7 -1.23 -14.58 -2.80
N ILE A 8 -2.06 -13.55 -2.69
CA ILE A 8 -1.68 -12.26 -2.11
C ILE A 8 -2.34 -12.12 -0.75
N THR A 9 -1.54 -11.74 0.25
CA THR A 9 -2.06 -11.35 1.57
C THR A 9 -2.19 -9.84 1.62
N ILE A 10 -3.40 -9.36 1.87
CA ILE A 10 -3.71 -7.94 2.04
C ILE A 10 -3.87 -7.71 3.54
N ILE A 11 -3.14 -6.73 4.05
CA ILE A 11 -3.21 -6.34 5.45
C ILE A 11 -3.77 -4.92 5.51
N SER A 12 -4.90 -4.74 6.20
CA SER A 12 -5.63 -3.48 6.28
C SER A 12 -5.90 -3.09 7.75
N ASP A 13 -6.06 -1.78 7.99
CA ASP A 13 -6.48 -1.20 9.26
C ASP A 13 -8.01 -1.22 9.46
N ASN A 14 -8.74 -1.84 8.52
CA ASN A 14 -10.20 -1.90 8.48
C ASN A 14 -10.87 -0.53 8.31
N GLY A 15 -10.17 0.43 7.70
CA GLY A 15 -10.77 1.70 7.26
C GLY A 15 -11.94 1.45 6.30
N SER A 16 -12.96 2.30 6.36
CA SER A 16 -14.17 2.19 5.53
C SER A 16 -13.86 2.11 4.03
N ASP A 17 -12.78 2.75 3.60
CA ASP A 17 -12.38 2.84 2.20
C ASP A 17 -11.96 1.48 1.62
N TRP A 18 -11.53 0.54 2.47
CA TRP A 18 -11.05 -0.79 2.09
C TRP A 18 -11.95 -1.92 2.58
N GLY A 19 -13.05 -1.59 3.25
CA GLY A 19 -13.99 -2.58 3.77
C GLY A 19 -14.59 -3.43 2.66
N THR A 20 -14.69 -4.74 2.89
CA THR A 20 -15.40 -5.66 2.00
C THR A 20 -16.91 -5.48 2.06
N ASP A 21 -17.42 -4.69 3.00
CA ASP A 21 -18.85 -4.37 3.12
C ASP A 21 -19.35 -3.55 1.92
N TYR A 22 -18.44 -2.89 1.19
CA TYR A 22 -18.74 -2.17 -0.04
C TYR A 22 -18.51 -3.06 -1.27
N MET A 23 -19.58 -3.35 -2.01
CA MET A 23 -19.52 -4.23 -3.20
C MET A 23 -18.57 -3.73 -4.29
N ALA A 24 -18.37 -2.42 -4.42
CA ALA A 24 -17.41 -1.86 -5.37
C ALA A 24 -15.97 -2.36 -5.09
N ASN A 25 -15.60 -2.48 -3.82
CA ASN A 25 -14.28 -2.97 -3.40
C ASN A 25 -14.12 -4.46 -3.73
N ILE A 26 -15.15 -5.27 -3.47
CA ILE A 26 -15.15 -6.69 -3.84
C ILE A 26 -14.99 -6.87 -5.35
N TYR A 27 -15.72 -6.08 -6.15
CA TYR A 27 -15.60 -6.14 -7.61
C TYR A 27 -14.18 -5.81 -8.09
N ASN A 28 -13.60 -4.74 -7.55
CA ASN A 28 -12.23 -4.33 -7.89
C ASN A 28 -11.20 -5.39 -7.51
N LEU A 29 -11.34 -6.01 -6.34
CA LEU A 29 -10.48 -7.12 -5.91
C LEU A 29 -10.64 -8.34 -6.83
N GLY A 30 -11.88 -8.72 -7.16
CA GLY A 30 -12.16 -9.82 -8.09
C GLY A 30 -11.53 -9.59 -9.46
N ARG A 31 -11.66 -8.37 -10.00
CA ARG A 31 -11.01 -7.96 -11.25
C ARG A 31 -9.48 -8.07 -11.15
N PHE A 32 -8.89 -7.53 -10.09
CA PHE A 32 -7.45 -7.61 -9.86
C PHE A 32 -6.97 -9.07 -9.76
N ARG A 33 -7.74 -9.96 -9.13
CA ARG A 33 -7.44 -11.40 -9.05
C ARG A 33 -7.29 -12.02 -10.43
N GLU A 34 -8.26 -11.76 -11.31
CA GLU A 34 -8.31 -12.31 -12.67
C GLU A 34 -7.18 -11.75 -13.53
N GLU A 35 -6.96 -10.43 -13.49
CA GLU A 35 -5.88 -9.76 -14.23
C GLU A 35 -4.49 -10.28 -13.83
N GLN A 36 -4.28 -10.53 -12.53
CA GLN A 36 -3.01 -11.02 -12.00
C GLN A 36 -2.91 -12.56 -11.94
N LYS A 37 -3.94 -13.28 -12.40
CA LYS A 37 -4.03 -14.76 -12.36
C LYS A 37 -3.74 -15.33 -10.97
N LEU A 38 -4.34 -14.72 -9.96
CA LEU A 38 -4.22 -15.13 -8.56
C LEU A 38 -5.21 -16.24 -8.23
N ASP A 39 -4.79 -17.24 -7.48
CA ASP A 39 -5.70 -18.26 -6.97
C ASP A 39 -6.65 -17.66 -5.91
N ALA A 40 -6.11 -16.87 -4.99
CA ALA A 40 -6.86 -16.31 -3.86
C ALA A 40 -6.24 -15.03 -3.28
N PHE A 41 -7.05 -14.33 -2.49
CA PHE A 41 -6.57 -13.33 -1.52
C PHE A 41 -6.75 -13.84 -0.11
N ILE A 42 -5.83 -13.46 0.77
CA ILE A 42 -6.00 -13.57 2.22
C ILE A 42 -6.15 -12.14 2.74
N TRP A 43 -7.28 -11.83 3.33
CA TRP A 43 -7.53 -10.51 3.91
C TRP A 43 -7.33 -10.56 5.42
N ILE A 44 -6.44 -9.74 5.95
CA ILE A 44 -6.12 -9.66 7.37
C ILE A 44 -6.36 -8.23 7.83
N ASN A 45 -7.22 -8.07 8.83
CA ASN A 45 -7.46 -6.76 9.44
C ASN A 45 -6.73 -6.66 10.78
N TYR A 46 -6.11 -5.52 11.04
CA TYR A 46 -5.63 -5.20 12.38
C TYR A 46 -6.80 -5.04 13.34
N ALA A 47 -6.58 -5.42 14.60
CA ALA A 47 -7.53 -5.14 15.66
C ALA A 47 -7.68 -3.61 15.83
N GLN A 48 -8.91 -3.14 16.04
CA GLN A 48 -9.18 -1.73 16.27
C GLN A 48 -8.37 -1.20 17.47
N GLY A 49 -7.82 0.00 17.35
CA GLY A 49 -6.97 0.61 18.39
C GLY A 49 -5.55 0.05 18.48
N HIS A 50 -5.17 -0.91 17.64
CA HIS A 50 -3.83 -1.52 17.61
C HIS A 50 -2.98 -1.09 16.41
N SER A 51 -3.27 0.09 15.87
CA SER A 51 -2.60 0.70 14.71
C SER A 51 -1.07 0.78 14.86
N ARG A 52 -0.56 0.91 16.09
CA ARG A 52 0.87 0.86 16.42
C ARG A 52 1.62 -0.40 15.94
N PHE A 53 0.91 -1.51 15.71
CA PHE A 53 1.49 -2.75 15.18
C PHE A 53 1.43 -2.84 13.65
N ASN A 54 0.77 -1.87 13.00
CA ASN A 54 0.75 -1.76 11.56
C ASN A 54 2.13 -1.29 11.06
N PRO A 55 2.90 -2.15 10.35
CA PRO A 55 4.22 -1.79 9.84
C PRO A 55 4.12 -0.66 8.83
N ILE A 56 2.99 -0.54 8.13
CA ILE A 56 2.73 0.54 7.18
C ILE A 56 2.71 1.89 7.88
N GLU A 57 2.01 2.03 9.02
CA GLU A 57 2.02 3.26 9.80
C GLU A 57 3.42 3.63 10.32
N ARG A 58 4.22 2.63 10.73
CA ARG A 58 5.60 2.88 11.15
C ARG A 58 6.48 3.37 10.00
N MET A 59 6.29 2.84 8.78
CA MET A 59 6.99 3.33 7.58
C MET A 59 6.52 4.74 7.21
N PHE A 60 5.20 4.98 7.23
CA PHE A 60 4.63 6.30 6.91
C PHE A 60 5.09 7.37 7.90
N SER A 61 5.16 7.07 9.20
CA SER A 61 5.70 8.02 10.19
C SER A 61 7.12 8.47 9.83
N ARG A 62 8.00 7.53 9.45
CA ARG A 62 9.36 7.86 9.01
C ARG A 62 9.37 8.68 7.72
N LEU A 63 8.49 8.34 6.78
CA LEU A 63 8.34 9.07 5.53
C LEU A 63 7.85 10.51 5.80
N THR A 64 6.88 10.69 6.71
CA THR A 64 6.39 12.00 7.13
C THR A 64 7.49 12.82 7.78
N ASP A 65 8.30 12.23 8.67
CA ASP A 65 9.43 12.92 9.30
C ASP A 65 10.49 13.34 8.26
N LEU A 66 10.80 12.47 7.30
CA LEU A 66 11.78 12.76 6.23
C LEU A 66 11.29 13.84 5.27
N LEU A 67 9.98 13.83 4.97
CA LEU A 67 9.37 14.83 4.09
C LEU A 67 9.01 16.12 4.84
N GLN A 68 9.17 16.16 6.17
CA GLN A 68 8.87 17.34 6.96
C GLN A 68 9.84 18.48 6.58
N GLY A 69 9.27 19.55 6.04
CA GLY A 69 10.06 20.70 5.57
C GLY A 69 10.61 20.58 4.15
N VAL A 70 10.30 19.51 3.42
CA VAL A 70 10.57 19.45 1.96
C VAL A 70 9.58 20.37 1.26
N ILE A 71 10.09 21.50 0.77
CA ILE A 71 9.32 22.39 -0.11
C ILE A 71 9.58 21.93 -1.54
N ILE A 72 8.55 21.34 -2.15
CA ILE A 72 8.58 20.99 -3.56
C ILE A 72 8.31 22.28 -4.34
N ASP A 73 9.31 22.76 -5.07
CA ASP A 73 9.16 23.88 -5.98
C ASP A 73 8.37 23.44 -7.22
N LEU A 74 7.11 23.86 -7.31
CA LEU A 74 6.19 23.45 -8.38
C LEU A 74 6.60 24.00 -9.76
N ASP A 75 7.56 24.92 -9.82
CA ASP A 75 8.14 25.44 -11.05
C ASP A 75 9.17 24.49 -11.68
N SER A 76 9.66 23.52 -10.91
CA SER A 76 10.48 22.42 -11.45
C SER A 76 9.62 21.45 -12.24
N SER A 77 10.17 20.87 -13.31
CA SER A 77 9.41 19.98 -14.17
C SER A 77 8.83 18.82 -13.34
N PHE A 78 7.53 18.53 -13.48
CA PHE A 78 6.84 17.45 -12.75
C PHE A 78 7.59 16.10 -12.78
N LYS A 79 8.38 15.88 -13.84
CA LYS A 79 9.22 14.71 -14.05
C LYS A 79 10.39 14.62 -13.06
N GLU A 80 11.06 15.73 -12.75
CA GLU A 80 12.18 15.77 -11.79
C GLU A 80 11.68 15.56 -10.35
N THR A 81 10.60 16.24 -9.97
CA THR A 81 9.94 16.04 -8.67
C THR A 81 9.49 14.60 -8.47
N SER A 82 8.88 14.00 -9.51
CA SER A 82 8.46 12.59 -9.46
C SER A 82 9.64 11.62 -9.35
N GLN A 83 10.78 11.92 -9.98
CA GLN A 83 11.98 11.09 -9.85
C GLN A 83 12.58 11.18 -8.43
N GLN A 84 12.62 12.37 -7.84
CA GLN A 84 13.11 12.57 -6.48
C GLN A 84 12.25 11.83 -5.45
N LEU A 85 10.92 11.94 -5.56
CA LEU A 85 9.98 11.21 -4.69
C LEU A 85 10.12 9.68 -4.85
N ASN A 86 10.28 9.19 -6.08
CA ASN A 86 10.49 7.76 -6.32
C ASN A 86 11.80 7.25 -5.71
N MET A 87 12.90 8.01 -5.76
CA MET A 87 14.13 7.58 -5.11
C MET A 87 14.00 7.51 -3.59
N ILE A 88 13.34 8.51 -2.97
CA ILE A 88 13.06 8.52 -1.52
C ILE A 88 12.21 7.30 -1.13
N LEU A 89 11.17 6.99 -1.90
CA LEU A 89 10.32 5.82 -1.67
C LEU A 89 11.10 4.50 -1.81
N ILE A 90 11.95 4.38 -2.83
CA ILE A 90 12.78 3.17 -3.04
C ILE A 90 13.75 2.95 -1.88
N ASP A 91 14.41 4.00 -1.39
CA ASP A 91 15.34 3.86 -0.26
C ASP A 91 14.62 3.56 1.05
N LEU A 92 13.39 4.04 1.23
CA LEU A 92 12.55 3.68 2.37
C LEU A 92 12.09 2.21 2.36
N CYS A 93 11.93 1.60 1.19
CA CYS A 93 11.54 0.19 1.04
C CYS A 93 12.71 -0.80 1.16
N LYS A 94 13.97 -0.33 1.29
CA LYS A 94 15.16 -1.20 1.41
C LYS A 94 15.49 -1.62 2.86
N TYR A 95 14.79 -1.08 3.86
CA TYR A 95 15.01 -1.33 5.29
C TYR A 95 13.75 -1.86 5.97
#